data_AF-A0A843I427-F1
#
_entry.id   AF-A0A843I427-F1
#
_cell.length_a   1.000
_cell.length_b   1.000
_cell.length_c   1.000
_cell.angle_alpha   90.00
_cell.angle_beta   90.00
_cell.angle_gamma   90.00
#
_symmetry.space_group_name_H-M   'P 1'
#
loop_
_entity.id
_entity.type
_entity.pdbx_description
1 polymer ?
#
loop_
_entity_poly.entity_id
_entity_poly.type
_entity_poly.pdbx_seq_one_letter_code
_entity_poly.pdbx_strand_id
1 'polypeptide(L)' 'SEDRISVLQIAKIVSEELGLYPEIYTTGGVDGGRGWRGDVKYMLLDIKKAKSRGWTPSTNSENAIRLATKELLNEVYA' A
#
# COMPACT_ATOMS: atom_id res chain seq x y z
N SER A 1 5.23 2.23 10.00
CA SER A 1 4.87 0.84 10.30
C SER A 1 6.13 -0.03 10.30
N GLU A 2 6.08 -1.24 10.86
CA GLU A 2 7.14 -2.26 10.82
C GLU A 2 6.81 -3.40 9.85
N ASP A 3 5.76 -3.24 9.05
CA ASP A 3 5.29 -4.19 8.06
C ASP A 3 5.36 -3.60 6.63
N ARG A 4 5.08 -4.45 5.66
CA ARG A 4 4.86 -4.10 4.26
C ARG A 4 3.64 -4.86 3.75
N ILE A 5 3.04 -4.37 2.67
CA ILE A 5 1.87 -4.98 2.06
C ILE A 5 2.12 -5.18 0.55
N SER A 6 1.52 -6.21 -0.05
CA SER A 6 1.66 -6.46 -1.49
C SER A 6 0.73 -5.57 -2.31
N VAL A 7 1.11 -5.31 -3.57
CA VAL A 7 0.30 -4.51 -4.51
C VAL A 7 -1.09 -5.12 -4.73
N LEU A 8 -1.21 -6.46 -4.76
CA LEU A 8 -2.50 -7.12 -4.91
C LEU A 8 -3.41 -6.93 -3.68
N GLN A 9 -2.84 -6.88 -2.48
CA GLN A 9 -3.60 -6.55 -1.28
C GLN A 9 -4.06 -5.09 -1.30
N ILE A 10 -3.22 -4.15 -1.78
CA ILE A 10 -3.63 -2.76 -1.98
C ILE A 10 -4.82 -2.68 -2.94
N ALA A 11 -4.75 -3.34 -4.10
CA ALA A 11 -5.85 -3.36 -5.08
C ALA A 11 -7.15 -3.93 -4.48
N LYS A 12 -7.04 -4.98 -3.67
CA LYS A 12 -8.17 -5.55 -2.93
C LYS A 12 -8.77 -4.55 -1.95
N ILE A 13 -7.95 -3.94 -1.10
CA ILE A 13 -8.40 -2.94 -0.10
C ILE A 13 -9.14 -1.79 -0.80
N VAL A 14 -8.57 -1.23 -1.86
CA VAL A 14 -9.18 -0.13 -2.60
C VAL A 14 -10.53 -0.54 -3.18
N SER A 15 -10.62 -1.74 -3.75
CA SER A 15 -11.88 -2.27 -4.29
C SER A 15 -12.95 -2.46 -3.20
N GLU A 16 -12.56 -2.95 -2.02
CA GLU A 16 -13.44 -3.10 -0.86
C GLU A 16 -13.98 -1.75 -0.36
N GLU A 17 -13.12 -0.74 -0.18
CA GLU A 17 -13.53 0.60 0.27
C GLU A 17 -14.45 1.30 -0.75
N LEU A 18 -14.29 0.99 -2.03
CA LEU A 18 -15.17 1.44 -3.12
C LEU A 18 -16.49 0.65 -3.20
N GLY A 19 -16.62 -0.49 -2.51
CA GLY A 19 -17.77 -1.40 -2.65
C GLY A 19 -17.83 -2.09 -4.03
N LEU A 20 -16.68 -2.29 -4.69
CA LEU A 20 -16.57 -2.87 -6.02
C LEU A 20 -15.87 -4.24 -5.99
N TYR A 21 -16.18 -5.06 -6.99
CA TYR A 21 -15.62 -6.41 -7.14
C TYR A 21 -15.04 -6.62 -8.55
N PRO A 22 -14.00 -5.88 -8.94
CA PRO A 22 -13.39 -6.02 -10.25
C PRO A 22 -12.60 -7.32 -10.37
N GLU A 23 -12.50 -7.85 -11.59
CA GLU A 23 -11.50 -8.86 -11.91
C GLU A 23 -10.12 -8.20 -12.03
N ILE A 24 -9.13 -8.74 -11.33
CA ILE A 24 -7.77 -8.20 -11.30
C ILE A 24 -6.90 -8.94 -12.31
N TYR A 25 -6.40 -8.21 -13.32
CA TYR A 25 -5.45 -8.72 -14.30
C TYR A 25 -4.04 -8.18 -14.04
N THR A 26 -3.07 -9.09 -13.93
CA THR A 26 -1.65 -8.72 -13.83
C THR A 26 -1.00 -8.77 -15.21
N THR A 27 -0.15 -7.81 -15.54
CA THR A 27 0.53 -7.73 -16.84
C THR A 27 1.78 -8.60 -16.96
N GLY A 28 2.11 -9.39 -15.92
CA GLY A 28 3.35 -10.18 -15.84
C GLY A 28 4.61 -9.37 -15.51
N GLY A 29 4.64 -8.07 -15.83
CA GLY A 29 5.71 -7.15 -15.47
C GLY A 29 7.04 -7.42 -16.19
N VAL A 30 8.13 -6.84 -15.67
CA VAL A 30 9.51 -7.01 -16.15
C VAL A 30 10.39 -7.62 -15.06
N ASP A 31 11.57 -8.16 -15.42
CA ASP A 31 12.63 -8.59 -14.48
C ASP A 31 12.12 -9.30 -13.21
N GLY A 32 11.31 -10.34 -13.41
CA GLY A 32 10.72 -11.12 -12.31
C GLY A 32 9.47 -10.49 -11.69
N GLY A 33 8.66 -9.76 -12.46
CA GLY A 33 7.34 -9.27 -12.04
C GLY A 33 7.32 -7.89 -11.39
N ARG A 34 8.28 -7.03 -11.74
CA ARG A 34 8.29 -5.58 -11.42
C ARG A 34 7.38 -4.82 -12.37
N GLY A 35 6.87 -3.67 -11.95
CA GLY A 35 6.00 -2.84 -12.79
C GLY A 35 6.73 -2.24 -14.00
N TRP A 36 7.99 -1.81 -13.80
CA TRP A 36 8.83 -1.21 -14.82
C TRP A 36 10.32 -1.33 -14.45
N ARG A 37 11.22 -1.01 -15.39
CA ARG A 37 12.67 -1.05 -15.15
C ARG A 37 13.04 -0.05 -14.05
N GLY A 38 13.64 -0.55 -12.98
CA GLY A 38 14.04 0.24 -11.80
C GLY A 38 13.03 0.24 -10.65
N ASP A 39 11.83 -0.33 -10.82
CA ASP A 39 10.84 -0.50 -9.75
C ASP A 39 11.37 -1.47 -8.68
N VAL A 40 11.47 -1.04 -7.42
CA VAL A 40 11.96 -1.87 -6.31
C VAL A 40 10.85 -2.77 -5.79
N LYS A 41 10.89 -4.04 -6.20
CA LYS A 41 9.86 -5.04 -5.86
C LYS A 41 9.57 -5.22 -4.36
N TYR A 42 10.60 -5.09 -3.51
CA TYR A 42 10.48 -5.29 -2.07
C TYR A 42 11.17 -4.15 -1.33
N MET A 43 10.41 -3.45 -0.48
CA MET A 43 10.90 -2.34 0.33
C MET A 43 10.32 -2.43 1.74
N LEU A 44 11.19 -2.29 2.75
CA LEU A 44 10.84 -2.10 4.14
C LEU A 44 12.06 -1.47 4.83
N LEU A 45 11.90 -0.29 5.42
CA LEU A 45 12.99 0.42 6.10
C LEU A 45 13.06 0.02 7.58
N ASP A 46 14.27 -0.13 8.11
CA ASP A 46 14.48 -0.25 9.56
C ASP A 46 14.26 1.12 10.22
N ILE A 47 13.25 1.19 11.09
CA ILE A 47 12.84 2.41 11.79
C ILE A 47 13.40 2.55 13.21
N LYS A 48 14.38 1.72 13.62
CA LYS A 48 14.98 1.79 14.98
C LYS A 48 15.46 3.18 15.36
N LYS A 49 16.04 3.93 14.43
CA LYS A 49 16.51 5.31 14.69
C LYS A 49 15.37 6.28 14.97
N ALA A 50 14.20 6.09 14.37
CA ALA A 50 13.02 6.90 14.67
C ALA A 50 12.43 6.50 16.03
N LYS A 51 12.34 5.19 16.31
CA LYS A 51 11.88 4.66 17.60
C LYS A 51 12.75 5.10 18.77
N SER A 52 14.08 5.19 18.59
CA SER A 52 14.97 5.70 19.64
C SER A 52 14.81 7.20 19.93
N ARG A 53 14.10 7.94 19.07
CA ARG A 53 13.72 9.35 19.29
C ARG A 53 12.30 9.51 19.86
N GLY A 54 11.68 8.42 20.30
CA GLY A 54 10.35 8.42 20.90
C GLY A 54 9.20 8.37 19.90
N TRP A 55 9.48 8.29 18.59
CA TRP A 55 8.43 8.13 17.58
C TRP A 55 8.03 6.67 17.40
N THR A 56 6.74 6.38 17.37
CA THR A 56 6.21 5.06 17.00
C THR A 56 5.09 5.21 15.98
N PRO A 57 4.92 4.24 15.04
CA PRO A 57 3.81 4.28 14.12
C PRO A 57 2.49 4.04 14.86
N SER A 58 1.50 4.90 14.63
CA SER A 58 0.15 4.76 15.17
C SER A 58 -0.74 3.78 14.37
N THR A 59 -0.28 3.35 13.19
CA THR A 59 -1.03 2.50 12.28
C THR A 59 -0.10 1.53 11.52
N ASN A 60 -0.68 0.44 11.02
CA ASN A 60 0.00 -0.56 10.18
C ASN A 60 -0.19 -0.22 8.68
N SER A 61 0.46 -0.97 7.78
CA SER A 61 0.39 -0.67 6.33
C SER A 61 -1.04 -0.80 5.78
N GLU A 62 -1.79 -1.83 6.16
CA GLU A 62 -3.17 -2.03 5.68
C GLU A 62 -4.10 -0.88 6.10
N ASN A 63 -4.11 -0.53 7.38
CA ASN A 63 -4.96 0.53 7.91
C ASN A 63 -4.58 1.90 7.35
N ALA A 64 -3.28 2.16 7.11
CA ALA A 64 -2.84 3.38 6.45
C ALA A 64 -3.42 3.49 5.02
N ILE A 65 -3.40 2.40 4.25
CA ILE A 65 -3.98 2.37 2.90
C ILE A 65 -5.51 2.54 2.94
N ARG A 66 -6.22 1.90 3.88
CA ARG A 66 -7.67 2.10 4.07
C ARG A 66 -8.00 3.56 4.37
N LEU A 67 -7.27 4.18 5.29
CA LEU A 67 -7.48 5.59 5.66
C LEU A 67 -7.26 6.51 4.45
N ALA A 68 -6.11 6.37 3.76
CA ALA A 68 -5.80 7.17 2.59
C ALA A 68 -6.84 6.97 1.47
N THR A 69 -7.34 5.74 1.28
CA THR A 69 -8.40 5.47 0.29
C THR A 69 -9.68 6.26 0.64
N LYS A 70 -10.12 6.23 1.90
CA LYS A 70 -11.31 6.99 2.34
C LYS A 70 -11.13 8.49 2.19
N GLU A 71 -9.95 9.01 2.54
CA GLU A 71 -9.60 10.43 2.36
C GLU A 71 -9.71 10.82 0.87
N LEU A 72 -9.11 10.05 -0.02
CA LEU A 72 -9.18 10.30 -1.47
C LEU A 72 -10.60 10.18 -2.03
N LEU A 73 -11.43 9.25 -1.52
CA LEU A 73 -12.84 9.17 -1.93
C LEU A 73 -13.59 10.45 -1.56
N ASN A 74 -13.33 10.99 -0.37
CA ASN A 74 -13.91 12.27 0.04
C ASN A 74 -13.35 13.45 -0.77
N GLU A 75 -12.14 13.38 -1.33
CA GLU A 75 -11.60 14.46 -2.18
C GLU A 75 -12.13 14.41 -3.62
N VAL A 76 -12.30 13.21 -4.16
CA VAL A 76 -12.66 13.00 -5.57
C VAL A 76 -14.16 13.03 -5.81
N TYR A 77 -14.96 12.60 -4.84
CA TYR A 77 -16.42 12.46 -4.97
C TYR A 77 -17.23 13.41 -4.08
N ALA A 78 -16.60 14.32 -3.33
CA ALA A 78 -17.32 15.38 -2.60
C ALA A 78 -17.79 16.52 -3.51
#